data_AF-A0A1H9XWP8-F1
#
_entry.id   AF-A0A1H9XWP8-F1
#
_cell.length_a   1.000
_cell.length_b   1.000
_cell.length_c   1.000
_cell.angle_alpha   90.00
_cell.angle_beta   90.00
_cell.angle_gamma   90.00
#
_symmetry.space_group_name_H-M   'P 1'
#
loop_
_entity.id
_entity.type
_entity.pdbx_description
1 polymer ?
#
loop_
_entity_poly.entity_id
_entity_poly.type
_entity_poly.pdbx_seq_one_letter_code
_entity_poly.pdbx_strand_id
1 'polypeptide(L)'
;MTQDNTGKLAEELRLLIDTAAERMQPWLQRVSEAGDGTHTPETCGWCPLCNGVALLRGDRSELAAKAAEHAAGLVAVLRAALREPGTAQPSPPAGDEPAPDAGQRVQHIKVVRKSD
;
A
#
# COMPACT_ATOMS: atom_id res chain seq x y z
N MET A 1 -7.88 -28.91 -18.44
CA MET A 1 -8.71 -28.64 -17.24
C MET A 1 -8.13 -27.52 -16.37
N THR A 2 -6.89 -27.56 -15.89
CA THR A 2 -6.29 -26.45 -15.10
C THR A 2 -6.04 -25.17 -15.93
N GLN A 3 -5.58 -25.31 -17.18
CA GLN A 3 -5.33 -24.19 -18.09
C GLN A 3 -6.59 -23.37 -18.40
N ASP A 4 -7.74 -24.06 -18.54
CA ASP A 4 -9.04 -23.47 -18.85
C ASP A 4 -9.57 -22.64 -17.66
N ASN A 5 -9.30 -23.09 -16.43
CA ASN A 5 -9.65 -22.37 -15.21
C ASN A 5 -8.81 -21.09 -15.04
N THR A 6 -7.51 -21.12 -15.35
CA THR A 6 -6.67 -19.91 -15.33
C THR A 6 -7.14 -18.87 -16.35
N GLY A 7 -7.55 -19.31 -17.55
CA GLY A 7 -8.12 -18.42 -18.56
C GLY A 7 -9.41 -17.75 -18.10
N LYS A 8 -10.33 -18.53 -17.51
CA LYS A 8 -11.59 -18.03 -16.96
C LYS A 8 -11.37 -17.04 -15.81
N LEU A 9 -10.46 -17.35 -14.88
CA LEU A 9 -10.13 -16.49 -13.74
C LEU A 9 -9.50 -15.16 -14.19
N ALA A 10 -8.63 -15.20 -15.20
CA ALA A 10 -8.03 -14.00 -15.77
C ALA A 10 -9.08 -13.10 -16.44
N GLU A 11 -10.11 -13.70 -17.05
CA GLU A 11 -11.20 -12.96 -17.68
C GLU A 11 -12.13 -12.33 -16.64
N GLU A 12 -12.50 -13.08 -15.59
CA GLU A 12 -13.26 -12.54 -14.46
C GLU A 12 -12.49 -11.41 -13.75
N LEU A 13 -11.18 -11.54 -13.60
CA LEU A 13 -10.32 -10.49 -13.04
C LEU A 13 -10.30 -9.25 -13.93
N ARG A 14 -10.22 -9.40 -15.26
CA ARG A 14 -10.30 -8.28 -16.20
C ARG A 14 -11.61 -7.52 -16.06
N LEU A 15 -12.73 -8.24 -16.06
CA LEU A 15 -14.07 -7.66 -15.87
C LEU A 15 -14.16 -6.88 -14.56
N LEU A 16 -13.56 -7.41 -13.48
CA LEU A 16 -13.50 -6.72 -12.19
C LEU A 16 -12.66 -5.44 -12.26
N ILE A 17 -11.51 -5.50 -12.92
CA ILE A 17 -10.60 -4.35 -13.07
C ILE A 17 -11.26 -3.26 -13.92
N ASP A 18 -11.92 -3.61 -15.03
CA ASP A 18 -12.61 -2.64 -15.88
C ASP A 18 -13.72 -1.92 -15.11
N THR A 19 -14.53 -2.69 -14.36
CA THR A 19 -15.58 -2.12 -13.50
C THR A 19 -14.98 -1.19 -12.42
N ALA A 20 -13.85 -1.58 -11.83
CA ALA A 20 -13.16 -0.75 -10.86
C ALA A 20 -12.57 0.52 -11.49
N ALA A 21 -12.00 0.42 -12.69
CA ALA A 21 -11.44 1.56 -13.44
C ALA A 21 -12.51 2.60 -13.77
N GLU A 22 -13.68 2.16 -14.23
CA GLU A 22 -14.84 3.03 -14.47
C GLU A 22 -15.27 3.76 -13.19
N ARG A 23 -15.27 3.06 -12.04
CA ARG A 23 -15.60 3.63 -10.74
C ARG A 23 -14.56 4.65 -10.25
N MET A 24 -13.28 4.43 -10.58
CA MET A 24 -12.16 5.29 -10.17
C MET A 24 -12.00 6.53 -11.05
N GLN A 25 -12.44 6.48 -12.32
CA GLN A 25 -12.36 7.60 -13.26
C GLN A 25 -12.82 8.96 -12.70
N PRO A 26 -13.97 9.10 -12.00
CA PRO A 26 -14.40 10.38 -11.43
C PRO A 26 -13.56 10.84 -10.23
N TRP A 27 -12.83 9.93 -9.57
CA TRP A 27 -11.88 10.30 -8.53
C TRP A 27 -10.55 10.75 -9.15
N LEU A 28 -10.08 10.05 -10.17
CA LEU A 28 -8.89 10.43 -10.95
C LEU A 28 -9.06 11.81 -11.58
N GLN A 29 -10.24 12.11 -12.15
CA GLN A 29 -10.54 13.45 -12.68
C GLN A 29 -10.45 14.54 -11.60
N ARG A 30 -11.04 14.31 -10.41
CA ARG A 30 -10.93 15.26 -9.29
C ARG A 30 -9.49 15.46 -8.83
N VAL A 31 -8.68 14.39 -8.86
CA VAL A 31 -7.26 14.47 -8.51
C VAL A 31 -6.46 15.22 -9.57
N SER A 32 -6.74 15.02 -10.87
CA SER A 32 -6.09 15.79 -11.93
C SER A 32 -6.45 17.26 -11.84
N GLU A 33 -7.73 17.61 -11.69
CA GLU A 33 -8.19 18.99 -11.53
C GLU A 33 -7.60 19.66 -10.28
N ALA A 34 -7.43 18.92 -9.18
CA ALA A 34 -6.80 19.41 -7.96
C ALA A 34 -5.28 19.64 -8.11
N GLY A 35 -4.63 18.93 -9.03
CA GLY A 35 -3.20 19.07 -9.33
C GLY A 35 -2.84 20.28 -10.19
N ASP A 36 -3.85 20.93 -10.79
CA ASP A 36 -3.70 22.14 -11.60
C ASP A 36 -3.61 23.42 -10.72
N GLY A 37 -3.79 23.27 -9.41
CA GLY A 37 -3.56 24.33 -8.43
C GLY A 37 -2.09 24.73 -8.38
N THR A 38 -1.81 26.02 -8.26
CA THR A 38 -0.44 26.55 -8.11
C THR A 38 0.18 26.09 -6.80
N HIS A 39 0.79 24.91 -6.82
CA HIS A 39 1.50 24.34 -5.67
C HIS A 39 2.83 25.08 -5.46
N THR A 40 2.97 25.73 -4.31
CA THR A 40 4.24 26.31 -3.87
C THR A 40 5.10 25.23 -3.21
N PRO A 41 6.44 25.23 -3.42
CA PRO A 41 7.35 24.16 -2.95
C PRO A 41 7.29 23.91 -1.44
N GLU A 42 6.92 24.92 -0.65
CA GLU A 42 6.73 24.85 0.80
C GLU A 42 5.57 23.95 1.24
N THR A 43 4.60 23.64 0.36
CA THR A 43 3.44 22.79 0.67
C THR A 43 3.60 21.33 0.26
N CYS A 44 4.65 21.00 -0.51
CA CYS A 44 4.88 19.66 -1.03
C CYS A 44 5.43 18.66 0.00
N GLY A 45 5.92 19.13 1.15
CA GLY A 45 6.50 18.27 2.20
C GLY A 45 5.51 17.32 2.87
N TRP A 46 4.21 17.64 2.86
CA TRP A 46 3.14 16.81 3.44
C TRP A 46 2.16 16.26 2.39
N CYS A 47 2.18 16.77 1.15
CA CYS A 47 1.20 16.39 0.14
C CYS A 47 1.32 14.88 -0.20
N PRO A 48 0.28 14.06 0.04
CA PRO A 48 0.32 12.62 -0.21
C PRO A 48 0.51 12.28 -1.70
N LEU A 49 0.11 13.19 -2.62
CA LEU A 49 0.36 13.04 -4.05
C LEU A 49 1.84 13.27 -4.39
N CYS A 50 2.45 14.34 -3.88
CA CYS A 50 3.88 14.60 -4.07
C CYS A 50 4.74 13.49 -3.46
N ASN A 51 4.34 12.99 -2.29
CA ASN A 51 4.98 11.84 -1.65
C ASN A 51 4.80 10.57 -2.51
N GLY A 52 3.59 10.31 -3.01
CA GLY A 52 3.33 9.20 -3.95
C GLY A 52 4.13 9.30 -5.26
N VAL A 53 4.29 10.49 -5.83
CA VAL A 53 5.13 10.72 -7.01
C VAL A 53 6.61 10.53 -6.69
N ALA A 54 7.07 10.94 -5.50
CA ALA A 54 8.44 10.67 -5.05
C ALA A 54 8.70 9.16 -4.89
N LEU A 55 7.73 8.41 -4.36
CA LEU A 55 7.76 6.94 -4.31
C LEU A 55 7.86 6.33 -5.72
N LEU A 56 7.02 6.79 -6.65
CA LEU A 56 7.03 6.32 -8.05
C LEU A 56 8.32 6.69 -8.79
N ARG A 57 8.91 7.86 -8.48
CA ARG A 57 10.15 8.35 -9.08
C ARG A 57 11.38 7.64 -8.49
N GLY A 58 11.22 6.82 -7.46
CA GLY A 58 12.31 6.07 -6.83
C GLY A 58 13.24 6.96 -6.02
N ASP A 59 12.77 8.14 -5.59
CA ASP A 59 13.49 8.89 -4.56
C ASP A 59 13.58 7.98 -3.32
N ARG A 60 14.77 7.90 -2.70
CA ARG A 60 15.09 6.95 -1.63
C ARG A 60 14.23 7.17 -0.39
N SER A 61 12.97 6.77 -0.45
CA SER A 61 12.18 6.50 0.73
C SER A 61 12.62 5.11 1.21
N GLU A 62 13.15 5.07 2.43
CA GLU A 62 13.42 3.83 3.14
C GLU A 62 12.17 2.91 3.18
N LEU A 63 10.98 3.54 3.07
CA LEU A 63 9.68 2.91 2.82
C LEU A 63 9.58 2.13 1.51
N ALA A 64 10.13 2.59 0.38
CA ALA A 64 10.07 1.86 -0.88
C ALA A 64 10.91 0.58 -0.85
N ALA A 65 12.07 0.60 -0.17
CA ALA A 65 12.90 -0.60 0.02
C ALA A 65 12.17 -1.62 0.90
N LYS A 66 11.58 -1.18 2.01
CA LYS A 66 10.76 -2.04 2.89
C LYS A 66 9.51 -2.56 2.19
N ALA A 67 8.81 -1.73 1.42
CA ALA A 67 7.66 -2.14 0.64
C ALA A 67 8.05 -3.20 -0.42
N ALA A 68 9.20 -3.06 -1.07
CA ALA A 68 9.69 -4.04 -2.04
C ALA A 68 10.02 -5.40 -1.38
N GLU A 69 10.64 -5.40 -0.19
CA GLU A 69 10.89 -6.61 0.59
C GLU A 69 9.59 -7.36 0.92
N HIS A 70 8.57 -6.64 1.39
CA HIS A 70 7.27 -7.23 1.69
C HIS A 70 6.48 -7.66 0.43
N ALA A 71 6.58 -6.88 -0.65
CA ALA A 71 5.93 -7.19 -1.92
C ALA A 71 6.50 -8.46 -2.56
N ALA A 72 7.80 -8.72 -2.44
CA ALA A 72 8.41 -9.96 -2.93
C ALA A 72 7.81 -11.20 -2.23
N GLY A 73 7.61 -11.14 -0.91
CA GLY A 73 6.94 -12.19 -0.14
C GLY A 73 5.48 -12.40 -0.58
N LEU A 74 4.73 -11.30 -0.74
CA LEU A 74 3.34 -11.36 -1.21
C LEU A 74 3.23 -11.97 -2.63
N VAL A 75 4.10 -11.55 -3.54
CA VAL A 75 4.14 -12.08 -4.92
C VAL A 75 4.54 -13.55 -4.92
N ALA A 76 5.44 -13.99 -4.04
CA ALA A 76 5.78 -15.39 -3.89
C ALA A 76 4.59 -16.23 -3.42
N VAL A 77 3.84 -15.75 -2.42
CA VAL A 77 2.60 -16.40 -1.94
C VAL A 77 1.54 -16.42 -3.04
N LEU A 78 1.35 -15.33 -3.78
CA LEU A 78 0.40 -15.27 -4.89
C LEU A 78 0.76 -16.26 -6.01
N ARG A 79 2.05 -16.36 -6.37
CA ARG A 79 2.51 -17.36 -7.34
C ARG A 79 2.33 -18.79 -6.84
N ALA A 80 2.52 -19.02 -5.55
CA ALA A 80 2.28 -20.33 -4.94
C ALA A 80 0.78 -20.68 -4.99
N ALA A 81 -0.08 -19.76 -4.57
CA ALA A 81 -1.53 -19.92 -4.62
C ALA A 81 -2.07 -20.15 -6.05
N LEU A 82 -1.49 -19.48 -7.05
CA LEU A 82 -1.87 -19.67 -8.47
C LEU A 82 -1.33 -20.97 -9.07
N ARG A 83 -0.27 -21.56 -8.49
CA ARG A 83 0.31 -22.84 -8.94
C ARG A 83 -0.37 -24.06 -8.32
N GLU A 84 -1.05 -23.90 -7.19
CA GLU A 84 -1.72 -24.97 -6.46
C GLU A 84 -3.23 -25.02 -6.77
N PRO A 85 -3.69 -25.89 -7.67
CA PRO A 85 -5.09 -26.31 -7.70
C PRO A 85 -5.36 -27.26 -6.52
N GLY A 86 -5.47 -26.68 -5.32
CA GLY A 86 -5.97 -27.30 -4.10
C GLY A 86 -5.14 -28.45 -3.52
N THR A 87 -4.45 -28.22 -2.40
CA THR A 87 -4.53 -29.09 -1.21
C THR A 87 -3.89 -28.44 0.02
N ALA A 88 -4.66 -28.45 1.11
CA ALA A 88 -4.26 -28.43 2.52
C ALA A 88 -3.41 -27.28 3.10
N GLN A 89 -4.07 -26.47 3.93
CA GLN A 89 -3.45 -25.64 4.96
C GLN A 89 -2.60 -26.49 5.92
N PRO A 90 -1.39 -26.03 6.29
CA PRO A 90 -0.82 -26.30 7.60
C PRO A 90 -1.38 -25.29 8.61
N SER A 91 -2.13 -25.77 9.62
CA SER A 91 -2.46 -24.98 10.80
C SER A 91 -1.19 -24.69 11.61
N PRO A 92 -0.92 -23.43 12.00
CA PRO A 92 0.16 -23.14 12.93
C PRO A 92 -0.21 -23.61 14.35
N PRO A 93 0.75 -24.15 15.15
CA PRO A 93 0.52 -24.39 16.56
C PRO A 93 0.29 -23.07 17.30
N ALA A 94 -0.71 -23.04 18.18
CA ALA A 94 -0.92 -21.98 19.14
C ALA A 94 0.30 -21.90 20.07
N GLY A 95 1.02 -20.79 20.02
CA GLY A 95 2.18 -20.49 20.85
C GLY A 95 2.00 -19.14 21.54
N ASP A 96 2.29 -19.13 22.83
CA ASP A 96 1.96 -18.17 23.87
C ASP A 96 2.04 -16.67 23.53
N GLU A 97 1.03 -15.97 24.03
CA GLU A 97 0.85 -14.51 24.04
C GLU A 97 1.86 -13.86 25.01
N PRO A 98 2.77 -12.97 24.57
CA PRO A 98 3.57 -12.16 25.47
C PRO A 98 2.72 -11.02 26.05
N ALA A 99 2.67 -10.91 27.37
CA ALA A 99 2.00 -9.84 28.10
C ALA A 99 2.46 -8.43 27.63
N PRO A 100 1.56 -7.44 27.54
CA PRO A 100 1.94 -6.07 27.21
C PRO A 100 2.57 -5.39 28.43
N ASP A 101 3.89 -5.17 28.40
CA ASP A 101 4.60 -4.37 29.40
C ASP A 101 5.06 -3.02 28.84
N ALA A 102 4.80 -1.99 29.65
CA ALA A 102 5.25 -0.60 29.61
C ALA A 102 4.68 0.32 28.52
N GLY A 103 3.67 1.08 28.93
CA GLY A 103 3.07 2.20 28.21
C GLY A 103 4.07 3.15 27.55
N GLN A 104 3.65 3.64 26.39
CA GLN A 104 4.33 4.64 25.58
C GLN A 104 4.65 5.90 26.40
N ARG A 105 5.93 6.09 26.75
CA ARG A 105 6.40 7.30 27.45
C ARG A 105 6.45 8.48 26.48
N VAL A 106 5.41 9.30 26.51
CA VAL A 106 5.38 10.60 25.86
C VAL A 106 6.10 11.62 26.75
N GLN A 107 7.17 12.25 26.25
CA GLN A 107 7.76 13.43 26.90
C GLN A 107 7.19 14.70 26.29
N HIS A 108 6.45 15.47 27.09
CA HIS A 108 5.99 16.79 26.70
C HIS A 108 7.13 17.80 26.74
N ILE A 109 7.51 18.30 25.58
CA ILE A 109 8.45 19.42 25.44
C ILE A 109 7.66 20.72 25.58
N LYS A 110 8.02 21.57 26.55
CA LYS A 110 7.44 22.92 26.68
C LYS A 110 8.07 23.85 25.65
N VAL A 111 7.28 24.33 24.71
CA VAL A 111 7.67 25.38 23.77
C VAL A 111 7.43 26.74 24.42
N VAL A 112 8.50 27.52 24.61
CA VAL A 112 8.41 28.92 25.07
C VAL A 112 8.37 29.80 23.83
N ARG A 113 7.34 30.63 23.68
CA ARG A 113 7.33 31.64 22.62
C ARG A 113 8.33 32.74 22.98
N LYS A 114 9.29 32.97 22.08
CA LYS A 114 10.20 34.10 22.15
C LYS A 114 9.40 35.35 21.81
N SER A 115 9.19 36.22 22.80
CA SER A 115 8.70 37.58 22.57
C SER A 115 9.87 38.46 22.15
N ASP A 116 9.75 39.09 20.99
CA ASP A 116 10.46 40.32 20.63
C ASP A 116 9.78 41.51 21.32
#